data_AF-A0A9K3D648-F1
#
_entry.id   AF-A0A9K3D648-F1
#
_cell.length_a   1.000
_cell.length_b   1.000
_cell.length_c   1.000
_cell.angle_alpha   90.00
_cell.angle_beta   90.00
_cell.angle_gamma   90.00
#
_symmetry.space_group_name_H-M   'P 1'
#
loop_
_entity.id
_entity.type
_entity.pdbx_description
1 polymer ?
#
loop_
_entity_poly.entity_id
_entity_poly.type
_entity_poly.pdbx_seq_one_letter_code
_entity_poly.pdbx_strand_id
1 'polypeptide(L)' 'MDPAQIAAQYANSDAAKKMGQEAAERQQKNSQRDGILVQVCLPAARARLARVKLVDPASAERVENHIVTLATQGKLSAK' A
#
# COMPACT_ATOMS: atom_id res chain seq x y z
N MET A 1 33.10 28.34 -3.66
CA MET A 1 31.93 27.51 -3.32
C MET A 1 31.00 28.38 -2.51
N ASP A 2 29.90 28.83 -3.11
CA ASP A 2 28.99 29.77 -2.47
C ASP A 2 28.16 29.06 -1.39
N PRO A 3 28.07 29.59 -0.16
CA PRO A 3 27.37 28.95 0.95
C PRO A 3 25.87 28.72 0.68
N ALA A 4 25.27 29.49 -0.23
CA ALA A 4 23.89 29.35 -0.66
C ALA A 4 23.63 28.04 -1.43
N GLN A 5 24.59 27.56 -2.24
CA GLN A 5 24.41 26.33 -3.02
C GLN A 5 24.52 25.07 -2.16
N ILE A 6 25.37 25.11 -1.13
CA ILE A 6 25.57 24.03 -0.18
C ILE A 6 24.28 23.79 0.63
N ALA A 7 23.66 24.87 1.14
CA ALA A 7 22.39 24.78 1.87
C ALA A 7 21.23 24.23 1.02
N ALA A 8 21.14 24.63 -0.26
CA ALA A 8 20.12 24.13 -1.19
C ALA A 8 20.29 22.63 -1.49
N GLN A 9 21.54 22.14 -1.56
CA GLN A 9 21.82 20.73 -1.82
C GLN A 9 21.47 19.83 -0.63
N TYR A 10 21.73 20.26 0.61
CA TYR A 10 21.30 19.53 1.80
C TYR A 10 19.77 19.49 1.94
N ALA A 11 19.08 20.62 1.72
CA ALA A 11 17.62 20.67 1.77
C ALA A 11 16.95 19.71 0.76
N ASN A 12 17.49 19.59 -0.46
CA ASN A 12 17.02 18.61 -1.45
C ASN A 12 17.31 17.16 -1.04
N SER A 13 18.44 16.92 -0.36
CA SER A 13 18.84 15.58 0.10
C SER A 13 17.93 15.06 1.22
N ASP A 14 17.53 15.92 2.15
CA ASP A 14 16.60 15.59 3.23
C ASP A 14 15.17 15.40 2.73
N ALA A 15 14.72 16.23 1.77
CA ALA A 15 13.43 16.05 1.11
C ALA A 15 13.35 14.73 0.33
N ALA A 16 14.40 14.38 -0.42
CA ALA A 16 14.50 13.10 -1.13
C ALA A 16 14.52 11.90 -0.19
N LYS A 17 15.22 11.99 0.96
CA LYS A 17 15.21 10.94 2.00
C LYS A 17 13.84 10.73 2.61
N LYS A 18 13.15 11.82 2.98
CA LYS A 18 11.78 11.76 3.54
C LYS A 18 10.79 11.14 2.55
N MET A 19 10.83 11.57 1.29
CA MET A 19 9.96 11.04 0.24
C MET A 19 10.23 9.55 -0.04
N GLY A 20 11.50 9.12 -0.01
CA GLY A 20 11.89 7.72 -0.14
C GLY A 20 11.41 6.84 1.03
N GLN A 21 11.47 7.35 2.26
CA GLN A 21 10.98 6.65 3.44
C GLN A 21 9.46 6.49 3.42
N GLU A 22 8.71 7.54 3.08
CA GLU A 22 7.24 7.47 2.98
C GLU A 22 6.77 6.53 1.87
N ALA A 23 7.46 6.53 0.73
CA ALA A 23 7.20 5.59 -0.36
C ALA A 23 7.46 4.14 0.07
N ALA A 24 8.56 3.89 0.78
CA ALA A 24 8.90 2.56 1.29
C ALA A 24 7.87 2.06 2.32
N GLU A 25 7.41 2.91 3.23
CA GLU A 25 6.36 2.55 4.19
C GLU A 25 5.03 2.22 3.51
N ARG A 26 4.64 3.01 2.51
CA ARG A 26 3.43 2.74 1.71
C ARG A 26 3.54 1.43 0.94
N GLN A 27 4.69 1.19 0.32
CA GLN A 27 4.98 -0.07 -0.37
C GLN A 27 4.85 -1.26 0.59
N GLN A 28 5.45 -1.16 1.79
CA GLN A 28 5.43 -2.24 2.76
C GLN A 28 4.04 -2.50 3.33
N LYS A 29 3.21 -1.46 3.52
CA LYS A 29 1.80 -1.61 3.90
C LYS A 29 0.98 -2.28 2.80
N ASN A 30 1.21 -1.91 1.54
CA ASN A 30 0.55 -2.53 0.39
C ASN A 30 0.93 -4.01 0.25
N SER A 31 2.21 -4.34 0.33
CA SER A 31 2.68 -5.73 0.26
C SER A 31 2.10 -6.61 1.38
N GLN A 32 1.99 -6.08 2.60
CA GLN A 32 1.34 -6.79 3.71
C GLN A 32 -0.15 -7.04 3.43
N ARG A 33 -0.86 -6.01 2.96
CA ARG A 33 -2.27 -6.13 2.55
C ARG A 33 -2.45 -7.21 1.49
N ASP A 34 -1.62 -7.17 0.45
CA ASP A 34 -1.70 -8.12 -0.66
C ASP A 34 -1.39 -9.55 -0.20
N GLY A 35 -0.41 -9.72 0.69
CA GLY A 35 -0.12 -11.01 1.31
C GLY A 35 -1.31 -11.59 2.06
N ILE A 36 -1.99 -10.78 2.87
CA ILE A 36 -3.21 -11.18 3.59
C ILE A 36 -4.31 -11.56 2.60
N LEU A 37 -4.55 -10.74 1.58
CA LEU A 37 -5.57 -11.02 0.55
C LEU A 37 -5.29 -12.32 -0.20
N VAL A 38 -4.02 -12.64 -0.49
CA VAL A 38 -3.65 -13.92 -1.12
C VAL A 38 -3.98 -15.11 -0.23
N GLN A 39 -3.77 -15.00 1.08
CA GLN A 39 -4.02 -16.07 2.05
C GLN A 39 -5.52 -16.30 2.32
N VAL A 40 -6.33 -15.23 2.35
CA VAL A 40 -7.76 -15.33 2.74
C VAL A 40 -8.72 -15.37 1.56
N CYS A 41 -8.33 -14.88 0.38
CA CYS A 41 -9.19 -14.87 -0.80
C CYS A 41 -8.76 -15.94 -1.81
N LEU A 42 -9.75 -16.67 -2.33
CA LEU A 42 -9.59 -17.55 -3.48
C LEU A 42 -9.08 -16.77 -4.72
N PRO A 43 -8.35 -17.41 -5.65
CA PRO A 43 -7.85 -16.76 -6.87
C PRO A 43 -8.95 -16.05 -7.69
N ALA A 44 -10.13 -16.68 -7.81
CA ALA A 44 -11.26 -16.10 -8.53
C ALA A 44 -11.84 -14.83 -7.85
N ALA A 45 -11.80 -14.76 -6.51
CA ALA A 45 -12.26 -13.59 -5.76
C ALA A 45 -11.32 -12.39 -5.98
N ARG A 46 -10.00 -12.63 -5.99
CA ARG A 46 -9.01 -11.60 -6.31
C ARG A 46 -9.17 -11.09 -7.74
N ALA A 47 -9.38 -11.99 -8.71
CA ALA A 47 -9.64 -11.60 -10.10
C ALA A 47 -10.93 -10.77 -10.25
N ARG A 48 -11.95 -11.02 -9.42
CA ARG A 48 -13.17 -10.20 -9.38
C ARG A 48 -12.90 -8.82 -8.79
N LEU A 49 -12.16 -8.72 -7.68
CA LEU A 49 -11.74 -7.43 -7.11
C LEU A 49 -10.92 -6.60 -8.10
N ALA A 50 -9.99 -7.23 -8.82
CA ALA A 50 -9.20 -6.56 -9.86
C ALA A 50 -10.09 -5.95 -10.96
N ARG A 51 -11.12 -6.68 -11.42
CA ARG A 51 -12.09 -6.16 -12.40
C ARG A 51 -12.92 -5.02 -11.85
N VAL A 52 -13.38 -5.11 -10.59
CA VAL A 52 -14.13 -4.04 -9.93
C VAL A 52 -13.26 -2.78 -9.80
N LYS A 53 -11.97 -2.93 -9.49
CA LYS A 53 -11.04 -1.80 -9.37
C LYS A 53 -10.88 -0.98 -10.66
N LEU A 54 -11.07 -1.60 -11.82
CA LEU A 54 -11.03 -0.91 -13.11
C LEU A 54 -12.22 0.03 -13.33
N VAL A 55 -13.37 -0.25 -12.70
CA VAL A 55 -14.62 0.51 -12.88
C VAL A 55 -14.97 1.37 -11.67
N ASP A 56 -14.63 0.92 -10.48
CA ASP A 56 -14.84 1.62 -9.20
C ASP A 56 -13.71 1.25 -8.23
N PRO A 57 -12.60 2.02 -8.25
CA PRO A 57 -11.47 1.78 -7.35
C PRO A 57 -11.83 2.03 -5.88
N ALA A 58 -12.76 2.94 -5.58
CA ALA A 58 -13.14 3.29 -4.22
C ALA A 58 -13.89 2.14 -3.53
N SER A 59 -14.81 1.50 -4.24
CA SER A 59 -15.51 0.32 -3.71
C SER A 59 -14.58 -0.88 -3.60
N ALA A 60 -13.66 -1.09 -4.55
CA ALA A 60 -12.66 -2.16 -4.45
C ALA A 60 -11.78 -1.99 -3.21
N GLU A 61 -11.24 -0.78 -2.97
CA GLU A 61 -10.43 -0.49 -1.78
C GLU A 61 -11.20 -0.70 -0.48
N ARG A 62 -12.47 -0.30 -0.42
CA ARG A 62 -13.32 -0.50 0.76
C ARG A 62 -13.48 -1.98 1.09
N VAL A 63 -13.72 -2.82 0.08
CA VAL A 63 -13.86 -4.26 0.25
C VAL A 63 -12.52 -4.89 0.66
N GLU A 64 -11.41 -4.52 0.01
CA GLU A 64 -10.07 -5.00 0.36
C GLU A 64 -9.71 -4.65 1.82
N ASN A 65 -9.96 -3.41 2.24
CA ASN A 65 -9.73 -2.95 3.62
C ASN A 65 -10.60 -3.71 4.63
N HIS A 66 -11.86 -3.96 4.30
CA HIS A 66 -12.76 -4.73 5.15
C HIS A 66 -12.28 -6.19 5.32
N ILE A 67 -11.88 -6.84 4.23
CA ILE A 67 -11.34 -8.21 4.27
C ILE A 67 -10.07 -8.26 5.11
N VAL A 68 -9.14 -7.32 4.90
CA VAL A 68 -7.89 -7.25 5.67
C VAL A 68 -8.19 -7.04 7.16
N THR A 69 -9.13 -6.16 7.49
CA THR A 69 -9.54 -5.92 8.88
C THR A 69 -10.13 -7.15 9.54
N LEU A 70 -10.96 -7.90 8.82
CA LEU A 70 -11.54 -9.14 9.35
C LEU A 70 -10.48 -10.25 9.50
N ALA A 71 -9.54 -10.32 8.56
CA ALA A 71 -8.44 -11.28 8.60
C ALA A 71 -7.46 -11.00 9.76
N THR A 72 -7.10 -9.73 9.99
CA THR A 72 -6.23 -9.35 11.12
C THR A 72 -6.90 -9.57 12.47
N GLN A 73 -8.23 -9.47 12.54
CA GLN A 73 -9.03 -9.82 13.72
C GLN A 73 -9.20 -11.33 13.92
N GLY A 74 -8.68 -12.17 13.02
CA GLY A 74 -8.85 -13.63 13.06
C GLY A 74 -10.27 -14.11 12.73
N LYS A 75 -11.14 -13.21 12.22
CA LYS A 75 -12.54 -13.52 11.86
C LYS A 75 -12.68 -14.09 10.45
N LEU A 76 -11.63 -14.02 9.64
CA LEU A 76 -11.53 -14.73 8.37
C LEU A 76 -10.43 -15.78 8.47
N SER A 77 -10.80 -17.04 8.29
CA SER A 77 -9.83 -18.12 8.11
C SER A 77 -9.38 -18.19 6.65
N ALA A 78 -8.11 -18.52 6.44
CA ALA A 78 -7.55 -18.77 5.11
C ALA A 78 -8.38 -19.83 4.37
N LYS A 79 -8.54 -19.66 3.05
CA LYS A 79 -9.35 -20.52 2.18
C LYS A 79 -8.52 -21.26 1.15
#